data_AF-I9PKC8-F1
#
_entry.id   AF-I9PKC8-F1
#
_cell.length_a   1.000
_cell.length_b   1.000
_cell.length_c   1.000
_cell.angle_alpha   90.00
_cell.angle_beta   90.00
_cell.angle_gamma   90.00
#
_symmetry.space_group_name_H-M   'P 1'
#
loop_
_entity.id
_entity.type
_entity.pdbx_description
1 polymer ?
#
loop_
_entity_poly.entity_id
_entity_poly.type
_entity_poly.pdbx_seq_one_letter_code
_entity_poly.pdbx_strand_id
1 'polypeptide(L)' 'MAKKDIIARLKEDKTVWNNYQLFSDTYKRIRIAYIEAARKRPEEFEKRLNNFINKTRENKRITGFGGIEKYY' A
#
# COMPACT_ATOMS: atom_id res chain seq x y z
N MET A 1 11.77 12.38 0.45
CA MET A 1 12.38 11.36 -0.42
C MET A 1 11.63 10.02 -0.35
N ALA A 2 11.35 9.49 0.85
CA ALA A 2 10.80 8.15 1.13
C ALA A 2 9.37 7.82 0.64
N LYS A 3 8.59 8.83 0.21
CA LYS A 3 7.30 8.57 -0.46
C LYS A 3 7.48 8.29 -1.95
N LYS A 4 8.56 8.80 -2.55
CA LYS A 4 8.73 8.79 -4.01
C LYS A 4 9.06 7.40 -4.54
N ASP A 5 9.82 6.59 -3.81
CA ASP A 5 10.19 5.23 -4.20
C ASP A 5 9.04 4.23 -4.02
N ILE A 6 8.19 4.38 -3.00
CA ILE A 6 6.95 3.58 -2.91
C ILE A 6 6.05 3.88 -4.13
N ILE A 7 5.87 5.16 -4.47
CA ILE A 7 5.08 5.55 -5.65
C ILE A 7 5.75 5.08 -6.94
N ALA A 8 7.08 5.15 -7.05
CA ALA A 8 7.80 4.62 -8.20
C ALA A 8 7.53 3.13 -8.38
N ARG A 9 7.62 2.33 -7.31
CA ARG A 9 7.32 0.89 -7.37
C ARG A 9 5.88 0.59 -7.79
N LEU A 10 4.92 1.40 -7.39
CA LEU A 10 3.53 1.24 -7.83
C LEU A 10 3.37 1.55 -9.33
N LYS A 11 4.09 2.54 -9.85
CA LYS A 11 4.04 2.98 -11.25
C LYS A 11 4.69 2.01 -12.24
N GLU A 12 5.59 1.17 -11.77
CA GLU A 12 6.27 0.16 -12.62
C GLU A 12 5.31 -0.92 -13.14
N ASP A 13 4.14 -1.10 -12.52
CA ASP A 13 3.07 -1.96 -13.02
C ASP A 13 1.83 -1.11 -13.34
N LYS A 14 1.46 -1.05 -14.62
CA LYS A 14 0.33 -0.22 -15.09
C LYS A 14 -0.98 -0.61 -14.45
N THR A 15 -1.23 -1.90 -14.22
CA THR A 15 -2.45 -2.41 -13.59
C THR A 15 -2.51 -1.98 -12.13
N VAL A 16 -1.40 -2.12 -11.41
CA VAL A 16 -1.28 -1.65 -10.03
C VAL A 16 -1.48 -0.14 -9.95
N TRP A 17 -0.88 0.63 -10.85
CA TRP A 17 -1.01 2.08 -10.86
C TRP A 17 -2.45 2.53 -11.11
N ASN A 18 -3.12 1.95 -12.12
CA ASN A 18 -4.52 2.28 -12.42
C ASN A 18 -5.44 1.96 -11.24
N ASN A 19 -5.32 0.77 -10.63
CA ASN A 19 -6.12 0.40 -9.46
C ASN A 19 -5.82 1.30 -8.26
N TYR A 20 -4.53 1.61 -8.02
CA TYR A 20 -4.12 2.51 -6.95
C TYR A 20 -4.80 3.87 -7.09
N GLN A 21 -4.87 4.43 -8.30
CA GLN A 21 -5.48 5.74 -8.55
C GLN A 21 -6.97 5.76 -8.18
N LEU A 22 -7.68 4.64 -8.28
CA LEU A 22 -9.11 4.52 -7.95
C LEU A 22 -9.40 4.47 -6.43
N PHE A 23 -8.41 4.20 -5.59
CA PHE A 23 -8.61 4.20 -4.14
C PHE A 23 -8.80 5.61 -3.57
N SER A 24 -9.50 5.72 -2.42
CA SER A 24 -9.68 7.00 -1.75
C SER A 24 -8.35 7.56 -1.24
N ASP A 25 -8.23 8.89 -1.20
CA ASP A 25 -7.02 9.55 -0.71
C ASP A 25 -6.70 9.20 0.73
N THR A 26 -7.72 9.04 1.58
CA THR A 26 -7.55 8.57 2.96
C THR A 26 -6.93 7.18 3.00
N TYR A 27 -7.43 6.23 2.21
CA TYR A 27 -6.87 4.89 2.13
C TYR A 27 -5.41 4.93 1.65
N LYS A 28 -5.14 5.64 0.55
CA LYS A 28 -3.79 5.82 0.01
C LYS A 28 -2.82 6.34 1.08
N ARG A 29 -3.19 7.40 1.80
CA ARG A 29 -2.35 8.00 2.86
C ARG A 29 -2.05 7.01 3.98
N ILE A 30 -3.08 6.32 4.49
CA ILE A 30 -2.92 5.34 5.58
C ILE A 30 -2.00 4.19 5.15
N ARG A 31 -2.19 3.65 3.95
CA ARG A 31 -1.35 2.54 3.43
C ARG A 31 0.10 2.95 3.23
N ILE A 32 0.34 4.13 2.66
CA ILE A 32 1.69 4.66 2.47
C ILE A 32 2.37 4.88 3.82
N ALA A 33 1.69 5.52 4.78
CA ALA A 33 2.24 5.73 6.13
C ALA A 33 2.56 4.41 6.85
N TYR A 34 1.71 3.40 6.71
CA TYR A 34 1.94 2.06 7.27
C TYR A 34 3.19 1.38 6.68
N ILE A 35 3.42 1.52 5.38
CA ILE A 35 4.63 1.01 4.72
C ILE A 35 5.86 1.83 5.16
N GLU A 36 5.76 3.16 5.15
CA GLU A 36 6.85 4.06 5.57
C GLU A 36 7.29 3.82 7.02
N ALA A 37 6.37 3.50 7.93
CA ALA A 37 6.68 3.19 9.32
C ALA A 37 7.61 1.96 9.49
N ALA A 38 7.70 1.08 8.48
CA ALA A 38 8.58 -0.07 8.51
C ALA A 38 10.01 0.20 8.00
N ARG A 39 10.35 1.43 7.56
CA ARG A 39 11.65 1.76 6.95
C ARG A 39 12.90 1.34 7.72
N LYS A 40 12.85 1.36 9.05
CA LYS A 40 13.97 0.94 9.91
C LYS A 40 14.21 -0.58 9.90
N ARG A 41 13.32 -1.35 9.24
CA ARG A 41 13.35 -2.80 9.11
C ARG A 41 13.14 -3.16 7.63
N PRO A 42 14.21 -3.25 6.82
CA PRO A 42 14.12 -3.44 5.37
C PRO A 42 13.24 -4.62 4.95
N GLU A 43 13.36 -5.76 5.63
CA GLU A 43 12.55 -6.96 5.34
C GLU A 43 11.05 -6.71 5.53
N GLU A 44 10.66 -6.04 6.62
CA GLU A 44 9.27 -5.73 6.92
C GLU A 44 8.74 -4.64 5.98
N PHE A 45 9.57 -3.68 5.60
CA PHE A 45 9.24 -2.68 4.58
C PHE A 45 8.90 -3.35 3.25
N GLU A 46 9.80 -4.21 2.75
CA GLU A 46 9.61 -4.94 1.50
C GLU A 46 8.38 -5.86 1.56
N LYS A 47 8.19 -6.57 2.67
CA LYS A 47 7.00 -7.41 2.88
C LYS A 47 5.70 -6.61 2.79
N ARG A 48 5.62 -5.44 3.44
CA ARG A 48 4.43 -4.58 3.40
C ARG A 48 4.20 -3.99 2.02
N LEU A 49 5.27 -3.54 1.36
CA LEU A 49 5.20 -2.99 0.01
C LEU A 49 4.72 -4.04 -0.99
N ASN A 50 5.30 -5.23 -0.97
CA ASN A 50 4.92 -6.33 -1.86
C ASN A 50 3.48 -6.81 -1.61
N ASN A 51 3.05 -6.91 -0.35
CA ASN A 51 1.66 -7.21 -0.03
C ASN A 51 0.71 -6.14 -0.59
N PHE A 52 1.05 -4.85 -0.42
CA PHE A 52 0.25 -3.75 -0.95
C PHE A 52 0.17 -3.76 -2.48
N ILE A 53 1.28 -4.00 -3.17
CA ILE A 53 1.34 -4.15 -4.63
C ILE A 53 0.46 -5.32 -5.08
N ASN A 54 0.61 -6.49 -4.46
CA ASN A 54 -0.14 -7.69 -4.84
C ASN A 54 -1.66 -7.49 -4.68
N LYS A 55 -2.09 -6.91 -3.56
CA LYS A 55 -3.51 -6.65 -3.31
C LYS A 55 -4.07 -5.57 -4.23
N THR A 56 -3.29 -4.53 -4.48
CA THR A 56 -3.66 -3.46 -5.43
C THR A 56 -3.76 -4.01 -6.86
N ARG A 57 -2.89 -4.94 -7.26
CA ARG A 57 -2.98 -5.62 -8.57
C ARG A 57 -4.31 -6.36 -8.73
N GLU A 58 -4.78 -7.02 -7.67
CA GLU A 58 -6.10 -7.68 -7.62
C GLU A 58 -7.29 -6.71 -7.47
N ASN A 59 -7.05 -5.39 -7.45
CA ASN A 59 -8.02 -4.36 -7.09
C ASN A 59 -8.69 -4.58 -5.72
N LYS A 60 -7.97 -5.23 -4.79
CA LYS A 60 -8.44 -5.51 -3.43
C LYS A 60 -7.83 -4.52 -2.45
N ARG A 61 -8.66 -4.04 -1.51
CA ARG A 61 -8.17 -3.30 -0.35
C ARG A 61 -7.65 -4.29 0.69
N ILE A 62 -6.51 -3.98 1.29
CA ILE A 62 -6.06 -4.67 2.50
C ILE A 62 -6.92 -4.19 3.65
N THR A 63 -7.74 -5.11 4.15
CA THR A 63 -8.52 -4.97 5.37
C THR A 63 -7.58 -5.18 6.56
N GLY A 64 -7.81 -4.45 7.64
CA GLY A 64 -6.90 -4.46 8.77
C GLY A 64 -6.96 -5.76 9.58
N PHE A 65 -5.89 -6.09 10.28
CA PHE A 65 -5.87 -7.26 11.17
C PHE A 65 -6.76 -7.02 12.41
N GLY A 66 -7.52 -8.04 12.82
CA GLY A 66 -8.28 -8.02 14.09
C GLY A 66 -9.70 -7.46 14.01
N GLY A 67 -10.34 -7.46 12.83
CA GLY A 67 -11.75 -7.07 12.72
C GLY A 67 -12.02 -5.56 12.80
N ILE A 68 -11.02 -4.73 12.49
CA ILE A 68 -11.20 -3.27 12.33
C ILE A 68 -12.10 -2.88 11.14
N GLU A 69 -12.52 -3.85 10.33
CA GLU A 69 -13.62 -3.70 9.37
C GLU A 69 -14.94 -3.28 10.04
N LYS A 70 -15.14 -3.57 11.33
CA LYS A 70 -16.37 -3.20 12.05
C LYS A 70 -16.52 -1.70 12.37
N TYR A 71 -15.50 -0.89 12.07
CA TYR A 71 -15.46 0.53 12.42
C TYR A 71 -15.45 1.46 11.19
N TYR A 72 -15.62 0.92 9.99
CA TYR A 72 -15.70 1.65 8.71
C TYR A 72 -16.86 1.11 7.88
#